data_AF-A0A1W5ZAS0-F1
#
_entry.id   AF-A0A1W5ZAS0-F1
#
_cell.length_a   1.000
_cell.length_b   1.000
_cell.length_c   1.000
_cell.angle_alpha   90.00
_cell.angle_beta   90.00
_cell.angle_gamma   90.00
#
_symmetry.space_group_name_H-M   'P 1'
#
loop_
_entity.id
_entity.type
_entity.pdbx_description
1 polymer ?
#
loop_
_entity_poly.entity_id
_entity_poly.type
_entity_poly.pdbx_seq_one_letter_code
_entity_poly.pdbx_strand_id
1 'polypeptide(L)'
;MATAQNRGRLPGWARLAHEVIGSSTVPVAFRIRCCLCAKNIPLRGDVIALDGEWQRRYSDMVGTLACERCVIDRGWNFVAGHIAAPEDQVDVDSWSHHLDRGTHRALVNLYPRSGMLQGAEPYLRWLAVDRYTLPEVAARLREALEEFDARAGRSGAVQLATA
;
A
#
# COMPACT_ATOMS: atom_id res chain seq x y z
N MET A 1 -33.72 16.27 -6.59
CA MET A 1 -33.36 15.07 -5.80
C MET A 1 -32.91 13.97 -6.76
N ALA A 2 -31.62 13.90 -7.03
CA ALA A 2 -30.91 12.76 -7.61
C ALA A 2 -29.41 13.11 -7.59
N THR A 3 -28.57 12.25 -7.03
CA THR A 3 -27.22 12.03 -7.58
C THR A 3 -26.70 10.67 -7.13
N ALA A 4 -26.24 9.94 -8.14
CA ALA A 4 -25.83 8.55 -8.10
C ALA A 4 -24.61 8.32 -7.20
N GLN A 5 -24.69 7.27 -6.37
CA GLN A 5 -23.52 6.60 -5.81
C GLN A 5 -22.75 5.95 -6.95
N ASN A 6 -21.72 6.64 -7.44
CA ASN A 6 -20.78 6.08 -8.39
C ASN A 6 -19.81 5.16 -7.62
N ARG A 7 -20.25 3.93 -7.35
CA ARG A 7 -19.36 2.88 -6.83
C ARG A 7 -18.29 2.64 -7.89
N GLY A 8 -17.07 3.08 -7.61
CA GLY A 8 -15.90 2.88 -8.46
C GLY A 8 -15.84 1.44 -8.94
N ARG A 9 -16.12 1.25 -10.22
CA ARG A 9 -15.93 -0.03 -10.90
C ARG A 9 -14.42 -0.22 -10.99
N LEU A 10 -13.87 -1.06 -10.11
CA LEU A 10 -12.49 -1.50 -10.21
C LEU A 10 -12.22 -2.01 -11.65
N PRO A 11 -11.10 -1.64 -12.27
CA PRO A 11 -10.78 -2.09 -13.62
C PRO A 11 -10.70 -3.63 -13.67
N GLY A 12 -11.09 -4.22 -14.81
CA GLY A 12 -11.38 -5.65 -14.95
C GLY A 12 -10.23 -6.61 -14.58
N TRP A 13 -9.00 -6.12 -14.52
CA TRP A 13 -7.84 -6.89 -14.07
C TRP A 13 -7.81 -7.13 -12.55
N ALA A 14 -8.54 -6.34 -11.74
CA ALA A 14 -8.64 -6.52 -10.29
C ALA A 14 -9.49 -7.74 -9.87
N ARG A 15 -10.26 -8.34 -10.79
CA ARG A 15 -11.12 -9.50 -10.51
C ARG A 15 -10.41 -10.86 -10.56
N LEU A 16 -9.22 -10.94 -11.14
CA LEU A 16 -8.59 -12.24 -11.45
C LEU A 16 -7.68 -12.79 -10.32
N ALA A 17 -7.65 -12.16 -9.15
CA ALA A 17 -6.76 -12.57 -8.06
C ALA A 17 -7.33 -13.67 -7.13
N HIS A 18 -8.49 -14.27 -7.42
CA HIS A 18 -9.22 -15.05 -6.40
C HIS A 18 -9.50 -16.53 -6.69
N GLU A 19 -9.03 -17.14 -7.78
CA GLU A 19 -9.50 -18.49 -8.12
C GLU A 19 -8.43 -19.42 -8.70
N VAL A 20 -7.43 -19.82 -7.89
CA VAL A 20 -6.73 -21.11 -8.01
C VAL A 20 -6.25 -21.55 -6.61
N ILE A 21 -6.98 -22.42 -5.92
CA ILE A 21 -6.56 -23.02 -4.64
C ILE A 21 -6.25 -24.50 -4.88
N GLY A 22 -5.00 -24.79 -5.24
CA GLY A 22 -4.35 -26.08 -5.03
C GLY A 22 -3.31 -25.92 -3.94
N SER A 23 -3.49 -26.63 -2.83
CA SER A 23 -2.67 -26.56 -1.62
C SER A 23 -1.17 -26.80 -1.90
N SER A 24 -0.35 -25.78 -1.67
CA SER A 24 1.10 -25.90 -1.45
C SER A 24 1.53 -24.82 -0.46
N THR A 25 1.92 -25.22 0.73
CA THR A 25 2.66 -24.40 1.71
C THR A 25 3.99 -23.93 1.07
N VAL A 26 4.44 -22.68 1.18
CA VAL A 26 4.18 -21.64 2.18
C VAL A 26 4.15 -20.28 1.48
N PRO A 27 3.14 -19.41 1.66
CA PRO A 27 3.28 -18.03 1.23
C PRO A 27 4.24 -17.39 2.22
N VAL A 28 5.43 -17.00 1.76
CA VAL A 28 6.44 -16.31 2.57
C VAL A 28 5.76 -15.34 3.52
N ALA A 29 5.86 -15.61 4.82
CA ALA A 29 5.17 -14.81 5.82
C ALA A 29 5.78 -13.41 5.81
N PHE A 30 4.94 -12.39 5.71
CA PHE A 30 5.38 -11.01 5.77
C PHE A 30 4.40 -10.18 6.59
N ARG A 31 4.88 -9.04 7.05
CA ARG A 31 4.07 -7.99 7.66
C ARG A 31 4.51 -6.67 7.05
N ILE A 32 3.55 -5.80 6.79
CA ILE A 32 3.86 -4.43 6.42
C ILE A 32 3.69 -3.51 7.63
N ARG A 33 4.57 -2.54 7.76
CA ARG A 33 4.49 -1.47 8.76
C ARG A 33 3.66 -0.34 8.19
N CYS A 34 2.69 0.19 8.95
CA CYS A 34 1.92 1.36 8.57
C CYS A 34 2.85 2.56 8.31
N CYS A 35 2.69 3.23 7.18
CA CYS A 35 3.52 4.39 6.82
C CYS A 35 3.35 5.59 7.78
N LEU A 36 2.25 5.68 8.54
CA LEU A 36 1.96 6.81 9.44
C LEU A 36 2.38 6.59 10.90
N CYS A 37 2.29 5.35 11.41
CA CYS A 37 2.64 5.05 12.82
C CYS A 37 3.77 4.04 12.99
N ALA A 38 4.32 3.54 11.87
CA ALA A 38 5.41 2.57 11.82
C ALA A 38 5.16 1.24 12.57
N LYS A 39 3.93 0.99 13.03
CA LYS A 39 3.50 -0.29 13.64
C LYS A 39 3.09 -1.29 12.57
N ASN A 40 3.25 -2.57 12.83
CA ASN A 40 2.75 -3.62 11.94
C ASN A 40 1.23 -3.49 11.77
N ILE A 41 0.76 -3.53 10.51
CA ILE A 41 -0.66 -3.58 10.23
C ILE A 41 -1.18 -4.98 10.60
N PRO A 42 -2.31 -5.11 11.31
CA PRO A 42 -2.88 -6.41 11.63
C PRO A 42 -3.27 -7.18 10.36
N LEU A 43 -2.93 -8.48 10.26
CA LEU A 43 -3.21 -9.29 9.06
C LEU A 43 -4.70 -9.40 8.71
N ARG A 44 -5.59 -9.29 9.71
CA ARG A 44 -7.05 -9.28 9.54
C ARG A 44 -7.62 -7.88 9.26
N GLY A 45 -6.80 -6.84 9.33
CA GLY A 45 -7.21 -5.47 9.08
C GLY A 45 -7.01 -5.08 7.62
N ASP A 46 -7.79 -4.11 7.18
CA ASP A 46 -7.62 -3.50 5.87
C ASP A 46 -6.37 -2.62 5.82
N VAL A 47 -5.77 -2.62 4.65
CA VAL A 47 -4.68 -1.74 4.24
C VAL A 47 -5.24 -0.71 3.28
N ILE A 48 -4.86 0.55 3.47
CA ILE A 48 -5.29 1.67 2.64
C ILE A 48 -4.06 2.23 1.93
N ALA A 49 -4.12 2.36 0.61
CA ALA A 49 -3.11 3.07 -0.16
C ALA A 49 -3.43 4.56 -0.18
N LEU A 50 -2.44 5.37 0.16
CA LEU A 50 -2.53 6.82 0.25
C LEU A 50 -1.83 7.48 -0.94
N ASP A 51 -2.33 8.64 -1.36
CA ASP A 51 -1.77 9.42 -2.46
C ASP A 51 -0.64 10.39 -2.02
N GLY A 52 -0.22 11.27 -2.93
CA GLY A 52 0.82 12.26 -2.66
C GLY A 52 0.41 13.38 -1.71
N GLU A 53 -0.89 13.63 -1.48
CA GLU A 53 -1.36 14.63 -0.53
C GLU A 53 -0.99 14.24 0.90
N TRP A 54 -1.14 12.95 1.22
CA TRP A 54 -0.70 12.40 2.49
C TRP A 54 0.80 12.54 2.68
N GLN A 55 1.60 12.24 1.66
CA GLN A 55 3.06 12.38 1.75
C GLN A 55 3.49 13.85 1.94
N ARG A 56 2.78 14.81 1.32
CA ARG A 56 3.05 16.25 1.52
C ARG A 56 2.85 16.66 2.98
N ARG A 57 1.81 16.12 3.63
CA ARG A 57 1.45 16.45 5.03
C ARG A 57 2.28 15.70 6.05
N TYR A 58 2.61 14.45 5.76
CA TYR A 58 3.37 13.55 6.63
C TYR A 58 4.65 13.14 5.91
N SER A 59 5.60 14.09 5.85
CA SER A 59 6.87 13.92 5.14
C SER A 59 7.77 12.81 5.70
N ASP A 60 7.48 12.32 6.91
CA ASP A 60 8.14 11.19 7.56
C ASP A 60 7.58 9.82 7.14
N MET A 61 6.53 9.79 6.28
CA MET A 61 5.96 8.55 5.77
C MET A 61 6.99 7.70 5.02
N VAL A 62 7.02 6.41 5.34
CA VAL A 62 7.76 5.40 4.58
C VAL A 62 6.79 4.59 3.73
N GLY A 63 6.83 4.79 2.41
CA GLY A 63 5.86 4.21 1.48
C GLY A 63 4.51 4.91 1.51
N THR A 64 3.43 4.17 1.19
CA THR A 64 2.07 4.72 1.07
C THR A 64 0.97 3.84 1.66
N LEU A 65 1.32 2.68 2.26
CA LEU A 65 0.33 1.76 2.80
C LEU A 65 0.08 2.02 4.29
N ALA A 66 -1.14 2.43 4.65
CA ALA A 66 -1.50 2.77 6.03
C ALA A 66 -2.48 1.75 6.62
N CYS A 67 -2.51 1.67 7.96
CA CYS A 67 -3.59 1.00 8.67
C CYS A 67 -4.81 1.91 8.75
N GLU A 68 -5.99 1.31 8.69
CA GLU A 68 -7.27 2.03 8.77
C GLU A 68 -7.37 2.98 9.96
N ARG A 69 -6.92 2.54 11.14
CA ARG A 69 -6.95 3.37 12.35
C ARG A 69 -6.19 4.69 12.17
N CYS A 70 -4.98 4.67 11.61
CA CYS A 70 -4.23 5.92 11.42
C CYS A 70 -4.87 6.82 10.37
N VAL A 71 -5.49 6.25 9.36
CA VAL A 71 -6.21 7.01 8.35
C VAL A 71 -7.42 7.70 8.95
N ILE A 72 -8.19 7.01 9.81
CA ILE A 72 -9.31 7.62 10.54
C ILE A 72 -8.81 8.66 11.53
N ASP A 73 -7.82 8.33 12.36
CA ASP A 73 -7.33 9.23 13.43
C ASP A 73 -6.68 10.51 12.88
N ARG A 74 -6.11 10.46 11.65
CA ARG A 74 -5.32 11.56 11.05
C ARG A 74 -5.92 12.15 9.76
N GLY A 75 -7.03 11.60 9.28
CA GLY A 75 -7.66 11.96 8.01
C GLY A 75 -8.54 13.21 8.06
N TRP A 76 -8.66 13.82 9.23
CA TRP A 76 -9.44 15.04 9.43
C TRP A 76 -8.68 16.25 8.86
N ASN A 77 -9.41 17.17 8.20
CA ASN A 77 -8.92 18.45 7.67
C ASN A 77 -8.07 18.36 6.37
N PHE A 78 -8.46 17.54 5.39
CA PHE A 78 -7.76 17.51 4.09
C PHE A 78 -8.09 18.69 3.16
N VAL A 79 -9.17 19.43 3.44
CA VAL A 79 -9.59 20.59 2.64
C VAL A 79 -9.54 21.88 3.47
N ALA A 80 -8.86 22.91 2.94
CA ALA A 80 -8.88 24.24 3.54
C ALA A 80 -10.28 24.85 3.40
N GLY A 81 -10.92 25.18 4.52
CA GLY A 81 -12.28 25.73 4.54
C GLY A 81 -13.41 24.68 4.61
N HIS A 82 -13.10 23.41 4.86
CA HIS A 82 -14.14 22.43 5.17
C HIS A 82 -14.81 22.78 6.50
N ILE A 83 -16.15 22.79 6.50
CA ILE A 83 -16.93 22.91 7.73
C ILE A 83 -17.04 21.50 8.28
N ALA A 84 -16.45 21.25 9.44
CA ALA A 84 -16.55 19.95 10.10
C ALA A 84 -18.02 19.50 10.17
N ALA A 85 -18.28 18.24 9.82
CA ALA A 85 -19.60 17.68 10.08
C ALA A 85 -19.94 17.73 11.59
N PRO A 86 -21.24 17.66 11.92
CA PRO A 86 -21.70 17.58 13.31
C PRO A 86 -20.97 16.47 14.10
N GLU A 87 -20.84 16.65 15.42
CA GLU A 87 -20.02 15.79 16.31
C GLU A 87 -20.40 14.29 16.27
N ASP A 88 -21.58 13.94 15.76
CA ASP A 88 -22.08 12.58 15.60
C ASP A 88 -21.82 11.96 14.22
N GLN A 89 -21.15 12.68 13.32
CA GLN A 89 -20.89 12.25 11.95
C GLN A 89 -19.39 12.18 11.64
N VAL A 90 -18.99 11.08 11.01
CA VAL A 90 -17.61 10.87 10.56
C VAL A 90 -17.42 11.54 9.19
N ASP A 91 -16.80 12.72 9.21
CA ASP A 91 -16.46 13.51 8.02
C ASP A 91 -14.96 13.50 7.78
N VAL A 92 -14.53 12.46 7.08
CA VAL A 92 -13.11 12.21 6.80
C VAL A 92 -12.83 12.74 5.39
N ASP A 93 -12.50 14.03 5.30
CA ASP A 93 -12.09 14.71 4.06
C ASP A 93 -11.02 13.93 3.28
N SER A 94 -10.15 13.23 4.00
CA SER A 94 -9.07 12.45 3.41
C SER A 94 -9.54 11.25 2.60
N TRP A 95 -10.82 10.85 2.66
CA TRP A 95 -11.33 9.74 1.85
C TRP A 95 -11.14 9.97 0.35
N SER A 96 -11.16 11.23 -0.09
CA SER A 96 -10.85 11.62 -1.47
C SER A 96 -9.39 11.35 -1.89
N HIS A 97 -8.51 11.14 -0.90
CA HIS A 97 -7.08 10.90 -1.06
C HIS A 97 -6.67 9.45 -0.80
N HIS A 98 -7.64 8.52 -0.78
CA HIS A 98 -7.39 7.09 -0.76
C HIS A 98 -7.35 6.57 -2.19
N LEU A 99 -6.25 5.91 -2.56
CA LEU A 99 -6.11 5.32 -3.88
C LEU A 99 -6.82 3.97 -3.96
N ASP A 100 -6.67 3.12 -2.94
CA ASP A 100 -7.24 1.77 -2.87
C ASP A 100 -7.40 1.31 -1.41
N ARG A 101 -8.24 0.28 -1.21
CA ARG A 101 -8.43 -0.41 0.09
C ARG A 101 -8.51 -1.93 -0.14
N GLY A 102 -7.92 -2.71 0.76
CA GLY A 102 -8.03 -4.16 0.71
C GLY A 102 -7.04 -4.91 1.60
N THR A 103 -6.82 -6.19 1.27
CA THR A 103 -5.95 -7.06 2.05
C THR A 103 -4.46 -6.74 1.90
N HIS A 104 -3.65 -7.21 2.84
CA HIS A 104 -2.18 -7.09 2.80
C HIS A 104 -1.57 -7.51 1.46
N ARG A 105 -1.94 -8.70 0.98
CA ARG A 105 -1.39 -9.25 -0.27
C ARG A 105 -1.85 -8.45 -1.47
N ALA A 106 -3.14 -8.12 -1.54
CA ALA A 106 -3.68 -7.34 -2.64
C ALA A 106 -2.94 -6.00 -2.78
N LEU A 107 -2.79 -5.26 -1.68
CA LEU A 107 -2.20 -3.93 -1.71
C LEU A 107 -0.68 -3.96 -1.95
N VAL A 108 0.02 -4.94 -1.39
CA VAL A 108 1.45 -5.11 -1.68
C VAL A 108 1.70 -5.47 -3.15
N ASN A 109 0.82 -6.25 -3.78
CA ASN A 109 0.93 -6.59 -5.20
C ASN A 109 0.61 -5.40 -6.12
N LEU A 110 -0.33 -4.55 -5.71
CA LEU A 110 -0.70 -3.32 -6.42
C LEU A 110 0.36 -2.23 -6.27
N TYR A 111 0.95 -2.10 -5.08
CA TYR A 111 1.91 -1.06 -4.72
C TYR A 111 3.25 -1.67 -4.26
N PRO A 112 3.98 -2.38 -5.13
CA PRO A 112 5.16 -3.15 -4.74
C PRO A 112 6.29 -2.29 -4.18
N ARG A 113 6.46 -1.07 -4.70
CA ARG A 113 7.44 -0.08 -4.19
C ARG A 113 7.21 0.24 -2.72
N SER A 114 5.97 0.57 -2.37
CA SER A 114 5.56 0.81 -0.97
C SER A 114 5.67 -0.47 -0.13
N GLY A 115 5.27 -1.62 -0.69
CA GLY A 115 5.40 -2.92 -0.05
C GLY A 115 6.84 -3.22 0.39
N MET A 116 7.83 -3.03 -0.48
CA MET A 116 9.25 -3.24 -0.16
C MET A 116 9.72 -2.34 0.98
N LEU A 117 9.46 -1.03 0.87
CA LEU A 117 9.81 -0.04 1.90
C LEU A 117 9.19 -0.35 3.26
N GLN A 118 8.06 -1.05 3.27
CA GLN A 118 7.27 -1.31 4.46
C GLN A 118 7.43 -2.74 5.01
N GLY A 119 8.31 -3.56 4.41
CA GLY A 119 8.71 -4.87 4.95
C GLY A 119 8.17 -6.10 4.20
N ALA A 120 7.56 -5.92 3.02
CA ALA A 120 7.07 -7.03 2.20
C ALA A 120 8.08 -7.55 1.17
N GLU A 121 9.33 -7.08 1.20
CA GLU A 121 10.36 -7.46 0.23
C GLU A 121 10.51 -8.99 0.04
N PRO A 122 10.62 -9.83 1.09
CA PRO A 122 10.77 -11.27 0.90
C PRO A 122 9.59 -11.91 0.14
N TYR A 123 8.37 -11.43 0.41
CA TYR A 123 7.17 -11.89 -0.29
C TYR A 123 7.16 -11.46 -1.75
N LEU A 124 7.54 -10.22 -2.03
CA LEU A 124 7.59 -9.69 -3.40
C LEU A 124 8.67 -10.37 -4.25
N ARG A 125 9.84 -10.68 -3.66
CA ARG A 125 10.89 -11.48 -4.33
C ARG A 125 10.42 -12.88 -4.66
N TRP A 126 9.76 -13.55 -3.72
CA TRP A 126 9.16 -14.87 -3.96
C TRP A 126 8.13 -14.82 -5.08
N LEU A 127 7.21 -13.85 -5.03
CA LEU A 127 6.14 -13.71 -6.01
C LEU A 127 6.69 -13.41 -7.41
N ALA A 128 7.79 -12.66 -7.52
CA ALA A 128 8.41 -12.34 -8.81
C ALA A 128 8.98 -13.55 -9.57
N VAL A 129 9.27 -14.66 -8.88
CA VAL A 129 9.83 -15.90 -9.47
C VAL A 129 8.87 -17.08 -9.40
N ASP A 130 7.71 -16.92 -8.78
CA ASP A 130 6.72 -17.98 -8.65
C ASP A 130 6.09 -18.33 -10.01
N ARG A 131 6.07 -19.62 -10.33
CA ARG A 131 5.60 -20.13 -11.64
C ARG A 131 4.12 -19.88 -11.92
N TYR A 132 3.33 -19.56 -10.90
CA TYR A 132 1.91 -19.29 -11.02
C TYR A 132 1.59 -17.79 -11.07
N THR A 133 2.60 -16.93 -10.93
CA THR A 133 2.43 -15.49 -11.09
C THR A 133 2.30 -15.15 -12.57
N LEU A 134 1.27 -14.37 -12.90
CA LEU A 134 1.06 -13.91 -14.27
C LEU A 134 2.32 -13.17 -14.79
N PRO A 135 2.78 -13.43 -16.02
CA PRO A 135 4.03 -12.86 -16.54
C PRO A 135 4.11 -11.33 -16.44
N GLU A 136 3.00 -10.63 -16.67
CA GLU A 136 2.89 -9.17 -16.56
C GLU A 136 3.09 -8.68 -15.12
N VAL A 137 2.52 -9.40 -14.14
CA VAL A 137 2.71 -9.11 -12.72
C VAL A 137 4.16 -9.36 -12.34
N ALA A 138 4.73 -10.50 -12.74
CA ALA A 138 6.13 -10.84 -12.46
C ALA A 138 7.10 -9.81 -13.08
N ALA A 139 6.84 -9.32 -14.29
CA ALA A 139 7.63 -8.26 -14.92
C ALA A 139 7.60 -6.96 -14.10
N ARG A 140 6.41 -6.50 -13.71
CA ARG A 140 6.25 -5.30 -12.86
C ARG A 140 6.94 -5.44 -11.50
N LEU A 141 6.90 -6.63 -10.91
CA LEU A 141 7.58 -6.92 -9.64
C LEU A 141 9.10 -6.86 -9.79
N ARG A 142 9.66 -7.45 -10.86
CA ARG A 142 11.09 -7.38 -11.15
C ARG A 142 11.58 -5.96 -11.38
N GLU A 143 10.84 -5.16 -12.15
CA GLU A 143 11.15 -3.74 -12.35
C GLU A 143 11.22 -2.98 -11.01
N ALA A 144 10.22 -3.19 -10.14
CA ALA A 144 10.20 -2.56 -8.82
C ALA A 144 11.40 -3.01 -7.96
N LEU A 145 11.74 -4.31 -7.96
CA LEU A 145 12.86 -4.87 -7.22
C LEU A 145 14.21 -4.32 -7.71
N GLU A 146 14.40 -4.22 -9.03
CA GLU A 146 15.61 -3.64 -9.63
C GLU A 146 15.80 -2.19 -9.18
N GLU A 147 14.73 -1.39 -9.19
CA GLU A 147 14.78 -0.01 -8.72
C GLU A 147 15.13 0.08 -7.22
N PHE A 148 14.58 -0.82 -6.41
CA PHE A 148 14.83 -0.89 -4.98
C PHE A 148 16.29 -1.28 -4.69
N ASP A 149 16.80 -2.32 -5.35
CA ASP A 149 18.17 -2.81 -5.23
C ASP A 149 19.18 -1.73 -5.65
N ALA A 150 18.88 -0.99 -6.73
CA ALA A 150 19.71 0.14 -7.15
C ALA A 150 19.77 1.26 -6.10
N ARG A 151 18.70 1.50 -5.33
CA ARG A 151 18.71 2.48 -4.22
C ARG A 151 19.52 1.97 -3.03
N ALA A 152 19.34 0.70 -2.65
CA ALA A 152 20.06 0.09 -1.54
C ALA A 152 21.58 0.05 -1.77
N GLY A 153 22.01 -0.29 -2.99
CA GLY A 153 23.41 -0.28 -3.38
C GLY A 153 24.07 1.11 -3.29
N ARG A 154 23.33 2.18 -3.61
CA ARG A 154 23.83 3.56 -3.47
C ARG A 154 24.02 3.95 -2.00
N SER A 155 23.08 3.59 -1.12
CA SER A 155 23.20 3.89 0.31
C SER A 155 24.37 3.16 0.97
N GLY A 156 24.61 1.90 0.58
CA GLY A 156 25.77 1.13 1.06
C GLY A 156 27.11 1.68 0.58
N ALA A 157 27.19 2.15 -0.67
CA ALA A 157 28.42 2.75 -1.21
C ALA A 157 28.78 4.08 -0.53
N VAL A 158 27.79 4.89 -0.15
CA VAL A 158 28.01 6.16 0.59
C VAL A 158 28.48 5.91 2.02
N GLN A 159 27.98 4.87 2.69
CA GLN A 159 28.44 4.50 4.04
C GLN A 159 29.88 3.96 4.04
N LEU A 160 30.30 3.22 3.01
CA LEU A 160 31.67 2.73 2.88
C LEU A 160 32.70 3.84 2.57
N ALA A 161 32.27 4.97 1.99
CA ALA A 161 33.16 6.09 1.66
C ALA A 161 33.37 7.11 2.81
N THR A 162 32.67 6.92 3.95
CA THR A 162 32.70 7.83 5.11
C THR A 162 33.27 7.19 6.37
N ALA A 163 33.76 5.95 6.28
CA ALA A 163 34.48 5.22 7.32
C ALA A 163 35.99 5.25 7.06
#